data_AF-A0A9P6GX23-F1
#
_entry.id   AF-A0A9P6GX23-F1
#
_cell.length_a   1.000
_cell.length_b   1.000
_cell.length_c   1.000
_cell.angle_alpha   90.00
_cell.angle_beta   90.00
_cell.angle_gamma   90.00
#
_symmetry.space_group_name_H-M   'P 1'
#
loop_
_entity.id
_entity.type
_entity.pdbx_description
1 polymer ?
#
loop_
_entity_poly.entity_id
_entity_poly.type
_entity_poly.pdbx_seq_one_letter_code
_entity_poly.pdbx_strand_id
1 'polypeptide(L)'
;MENEDLEILRESINKDNLVGRLEKLTVFMDSLSYNIVKQDFPEEDSDLVLERVTIQKKIYEEAHKLYDSIKEEEIDKEEANKALEELSRSFQEFKKLFKKE
;
A
#
# COMPACT_ATOMS: atom_id res chain seq x y z
N MET A 1 4.75 -10.77 -14.75
CA MET A 1 3.93 -9.60 -15.11
C MET A 1 4.62 -8.94 -16.26
N GLU A 2 3.93 -8.82 -17.39
CA GLU A 2 4.51 -8.23 -18.59
C GLU A 2 4.39 -6.69 -18.51
N ASN A 3 5.20 -5.96 -19.28
CA ASN A 3 5.15 -4.49 -19.27
C ASN A 3 3.79 -3.94 -19.74
N GLU A 4 3.10 -4.69 -20.60
CA GLU A 4 1.75 -4.34 -21.06
C GLU A 4 0.72 -4.39 -19.91
N ASP A 5 0.82 -5.38 -19.02
CA ASP A 5 -0.03 -5.49 -17.83
C ASP A 5 0.14 -4.28 -16.89
N LEU A 6 1.38 -3.80 -16.75
CA LEU A 6 1.73 -2.66 -15.90
C LEU A 6 1.16 -1.34 -16.44
N GLU A 7 1.20 -1.13 -17.75
CA GLU A 7 0.63 0.07 -18.38
C GLU A 7 -0.91 0.07 -18.31
N ILE A 8 -1.55 -1.08 -18.55
CA ILE A 8 -3.01 -1.23 -18.37
C ILE A 8 -3.42 -0.94 -16.91
N LEU A 9 -2.67 -1.48 -15.94
CA LEU A 9 -2.91 -1.22 -14.53
C LEU A 9 -2.73 0.27 -14.19
N ARG A 10 -1.66 0.88 -14.69
CA ARG A 10 -1.37 2.30 -14.46
C ARG A 10 -2.46 3.20 -15.01
N GLU A 11 -2.94 2.94 -16.23
CA GLU A 11 -4.08 3.65 -16.79
C GLU A 11 -5.35 3.45 -15.97
N SER A 12 -5.62 2.21 -15.55
CA SER A 12 -6.79 1.86 -14.75
C SER A 12 -6.79 2.54 -13.38
N ILE A 13 -5.63 2.69 -12.74
CA ILE A 13 -5.48 3.45 -11.49
C ILE A 13 -5.74 4.95 -11.77
N ASN A 14 -5.13 5.51 -12.81
CA ASN A 14 -5.23 6.96 -13.06
C ASN A 14 -6.63 7.43 -13.46
N LYS A 15 -7.47 6.54 -13.99
CA LYS A 15 -8.87 6.84 -14.36
C LYS A 15 -9.84 6.73 -13.18
N ASP A 16 -9.41 6.18 -12.03
CA ASP A 16 -10.28 5.92 -10.89
C ASP A 16 -10.30 7.07 -9.87
N ASN A 17 -11.31 7.06 -9.01
CA ASN A 17 -11.36 7.96 -7.84
C ASN A 17 -10.31 7.54 -6.79
N LEU A 18 -10.12 8.36 -5.75
CA LEU A 18 -9.09 8.10 -4.73
C LEU A 18 -9.24 6.72 -4.06
N VAL A 19 -10.46 6.28 -3.77
CA VAL A 19 -10.74 4.99 -3.11
C VAL A 19 -10.39 3.84 -4.05
N GLY A 20 -10.91 3.85 -5.26
CA GLY A 20 -10.62 2.82 -6.27
C GLY A 20 -9.13 2.75 -6.61
N ARG A 21 -8.41 3.88 -6.54
CA ARG A 21 -6.94 3.92 -6.64
C ARG A 21 -6.26 3.17 -5.50
N LEU A 22 -6.68 3.41 -4.25
CA LEU A 22 -6.12 2.76 -3.08
C LEU A 22 -6.37 1.25 -3.10
N GLU A 23 -7.59 0.79 -3.45
CA GLU A 23 -7.90 -0.63 -3.60
C GLU A 23 -7.02 -1.31 -4.65
N LYS A 24 -6.92 -0.72 -5.85
CA LYS A 24 -6.10 -1.25 -6.94
C LYS A 24 -4.62 -1.31 -6.56
N LEU A 25 -4.12 -0.30 -5.84
CA LEU A 25 -2.75 -0.28 -5.36
C LEU A 25 -2.50 -1.37 -4.29
N THR A 26 -3.45 -1.61 -3.39
CA THR A 26 -3.38 -2.73 -2.42
C THR A 26 -3.28 -4.08 -3.13
N VAL A 27 -4.15 -4.33 -4.12
CA VAL A 27 -4.14 -5.57 -4.94
C VAL A 27 -2.84 -5.71 -5.73
N PHE A 28 -2.30 -4.59 -6.24
CA PHE A 28 -1.01 -4.59 -6.91
C PHE A 28 0.12 -4.99 -5.97
N MET A 29 0.13 -4.48 -4.72
CA MET A 29 1.14 -4.86 -3.73
C MET A 29 1.08 -6.36 -3.39
N ASP A 30 -0.10 -6.96 -3.30
CA ASP A 30 -0.23 -8.42 -3.14
C ASP A 30 0.35 -9.20 -4.32
N SER A 31 0.05 -8.74 -5.54
CA SER A 31 0.59 -9.34 -6.76
C SER A 31 2.12 -9.19 -6.84
N LEU A 32 2.66 -8.06 -6.38
CA LEU A 32 4.08 -7.80 -6.34
C LEU A 32 4.78 -8.71 -5.33
N SER A 33 4.25 -8.82 -4.10
CA SER A 33 4.76 -9.74 -3.07
C SER A 33 4.79 -11.18 -3.56
N TYR A 34 3.70 -11.65 -4.19
CA TYR A 34 3.64 -12.99 -4.76
C TYR A 34 4.72 -13.22 -5.83
N ASN A 35 4.94 -12.25 -6.71
CA ASN A 35 5.96 -12.37 -7.75
C ASN A 35 7.39 -12.35 -7.19
N ILE A 36 7.67 -11.56 -6.15
CA ILE A 36 8.98 -11.52 -5.50
C ILE A 36 9.31 -12.90 -4.90
N VAL A 37 8.37 -13.49 -4.15
CA VAL A 37 8.53 -14.83 -3.56
C VAL A 37 8.73 -15.90 -4.64
N LYS A 38 8.08 -15.75 -5.79
CA LYS A 38 8.13 -16.73 -6.88
C LYS A 38 9.40 -16.66 -7.73
N GLN A 39 10.08 -15.52 -7.79
CA GLN A 39 11.14 -15.27 -8.78
C GLN A 39 12.56 -15.65 -8.36
N ASP A 40 12.76 -16.39 -7.26
CA ASP A 40 14.07 -16.95 -6.87
C ASP A 40 15.18 -15.86 -6.78
N PHE A 41 14.82 -14.71 -6.20
CA PHE A 41 15.76 -13.65 -5.87
C PHE A 41 16.71 -14.07 -4.73
N PRO A 42 17.89 -13.45 -4.59
CA PRO A 42 18.71 -13.58 -3.38
C PRO A 42 17.87 -13.24 -2.14
N GLU A 43 17.89 -14.13 -1.13
CA GLU A 43 17.01 -14.08 0.05
C GLU A 43 17.08 -12.71 0.75
N GLU A 44 18.29 -12.18 1.00
CA GLU A 44 18.51 -10.88 1.64
C GLU A 44 17.95 -9.68 0.85
N ASP A 45 18.00 -9.72 -0.49
CA ASP A 45 17.45 -8.67 -1.34
C ASP A 45 15.91 -8.76 -1.39
N SER A 46 15.38 -9.99 -1.40
CA SER A 46 13.94 -10.22 -1.44
C SER A 46 13.24 -9.84 -0.14
N ASP A 47 13.86 -10.07 1.02
CA ASP A 47 13.29 -9.76 2.33
C ASP A 47 13.09 -8.25 2.53
N LEU A 48 14.10 -7.44 2.19
CA LEU A 48 14.00 -5.99 2.30
C LEU A 48 12.93 -5.42 1.36
N VAL A 49 12.85 -5.95 0.14
CA VAL A 49 11.83 -5.52 -0.83
C VAL A 49 10.44 -5.95 -0.36
N LEU A 50 10.28 -7.18 0.15
CA LEU A 50 9.02 -7.67 0.70
C LEU A 50 8.57 -6.86 1.92
N GLU A 51 9.49 -6.48 2.81
CA GLU A 51 9.21 -5.60 3.94
C GLU A 51 8.67 -4.25 3.46
N ARG A 52 9.33 -3.63 2.48
CA ARG A 52 8.89 -2.37 1.87
C ARG A 52 7.51 -2.48 1.23
N VAL A 53 7.27 -3.53 0.43
CA VAL A 53 5.98 -3.77 -0.24
C VAL A 53 4.86 -4.00 0.78
N THR A 54 5.14 -4.76 1.85
CA THR A 54 4.18 -5.06 2.91
C THR A 54 3.75 -3.80 3.67
N ILE A 55 4.71 -2.95 4.05
CA ILE A 55 4.39 -1.69 4.74
C ILE A 55 3.65 -0.74 3.79
N GLN A 56 4.04 -0.67 2.52
CA GLN A 56 3.35 0.16 1.53
C GLN A 56 1.90 -0.28 1.31
N LYS A 57 1.64 -1.59 1.30
CA LYS A 57 0.28 -2.15 1.28
C LYS A 57 -0.53 -1.70 2.49
N LYS A 58 0.03 -1.83 3.70
CA LYS A 58 -0.61 -1.43 4.95
C LYS A 58 -1.02 0.05 4.94
N ILE A 59 -0.16 0.94 4.41
CA ILE A 59 -0.47 2.36 4.24
C ILE A 59 -1.71 2.56 3.35
N TYR A 60 -1.85 1.81 2.26
CA TYR A 60 -3.01 1.92 1.38
C TYR A 60 -4.29 1.42 2.05
N GLU A 61 -4.23 0.31 2.79
CA GLU A 61 -5.37 -0.22 3.53
C GLU A 61 -5.84 0.74 4.63
N GLU A 62 -4.91 1.32 5.39
CA GLU A 62 -5.21 2.30 6.44
C GLU A 62 -5.80 3.58 5.85
N ALA A 63 -5.23 4.08 4.75
CA ALA A 63 -5.76 5.26 4.06
C ALA A 63 -7.15 5.01 3.47
N HIS A 64 -7.39 3.81 2.93
CA HIS A 64 -8.69 3.40 2.39
C HIS A 64 -9.75 3.36 3.49
N LYS A 65 -9.48 2.66 4.60
CA LYS A 65 -10.38 2.57 5.76
C LYS A 65 -10.73 3.96 6.30
N LEU A 66 -9.71 4.80 6.52
CA LEU A 66 -9.94 6.15 7.00
C LEU A 66 -10.84 6.97 6.06
N TYR A 67 -10.64 6.84 4.75
CA TYR A 67 -11.47 7.54 3.78
C TYR A 67 -12.92 7.07 3.83
N ASP A 68 -13.17 5.76 3.83
CA ASP A 68 -14.52 5.20 3.87
C ASP A 68 -15.25 5.62 5.14
N SER A 69 -14.61 5.51 6.30
CA SER A 69 -15.23 5.88 7.58
C SER A 69 -15.54 7.38 7.68
N ILE A 70 -14.73 8.25 7.04
CA ILE A 70 -15.04 9.69 6.91
C ILE A 70 -16.22 9.92 5.96
N LYS A 71 -16.25 9.24 4.82
CA LYS A 71 -17.28 9.40 3.80
C LYS A 71 -18.65 8.93 4.28
N GLU A 72 -18.69 7.89 5.09
CA GLU A 72 -19.93 7.32 5.64
C GLU A 72 -20.42 8.09 6.87
N GLU A 73 -19.70 9.14 7.31
CA GLU A 73 -19.93 9.85 8.59
C GLU A 73 -19.95 8.91 9.81
N GLU A 74 -19.38 7.71 9.67
CA GLU A 74 -19.41 6.65 10.67
C GLU A 74 -18.31 6.80 11.73
N ILE A 75 -17.35 7.71 11.53
CA ILE A 75 -16.20 7.88 12.40
C ILE A 75 -16.33 9.11 13.31
N ASP A 76 -16.13 8.91 14.61
CA ASP A 76 -15.99 10.01 15.54
C ASP A 76 -14.55 10.60 15.55
N LYS A 77 -14.38 11.73 16.22
CA LYS A 77 -13.08 12.43 16.27
C LYS A 77 -11.98 11.57 16.90
N GLU A 78 -12.29 10.77 17.91
CA GLU A 78 -11.30 9.95 18.60
C GLU A 78 -10.86 8.79 17.71
N GLU A 79 -11.79 8.12 17.04
CA GLU A 79 -11.52 7.06 16.07
C GLU A 79 -10.73 7.59 14.86
N ALA A 80 -11.09 8.77 14.34
CA ALA A 80 -10.36 9.40 13.25
C ALA A 80 -8.90 9.72 13.64
N ASN A 81 -8.67 10.17 14.88
CA ASN A 81 -7.31 10.40 15.37
C ASN A 81 -6.52 9.10 15.50
N LYS A 82 -7.13 8.00 15.98
CA LYS A 82 -6.48 6.69 16.06
C LYS A 82 -6.06 6.19 14.67
N ALA A 83 -6.96 6.25 13.70
CA ALA A 83 -6.67 5.86 12.32
C ALA A 83 -5.57 6.73 11.68
N LEU A 84 -5.55 8.03 11.97
CA LEU A 84 -4.47 8.93 11.53
C LEU A 84 -3.13 8.60 12.21
N GLU A 85 -3.14 8.24 13.49
CA GLU A 85 -1.94 7.82 14.21
C GLU A 85 -1.37 6.51 13.67
N GLU A 86 -2.23 5.53 13.36
CA GLU A 86 -1.85 4.27 12.72
C GLU A 86 -1.21 4.52 11.35
N LEU A 87 -1.90 5.29 10.49
CA LEU A 87 -1.40 5.68 9.17
C LEU A 87 -0.05 6.41 9.27
N SER A 88 0.07 7.36 10.20
CA SER A 88 1.30 8.10 10.44
C SER A 88 2.43 7.18 10.88
N ARG A 89 2.16 6.19 11.73
CA ARG A 89 3.14 5.20 12.18
C ARG A 89 3.64 4.35 11.02
N SER A 90 2.74 3.82 10.19
CA SER A 90 3.10 3.04 9.00
C SER A 90 3.96 3.86 8.03
N PHE A 91 3.65 5.14 7.83
CA PHE A 91 4.50 6.05 7.05
C PHE A 91 5.90 6.25 7.67
N GLN A 92 6.01 6.35 9.00
CA GLN A 92 7.31 6.48 9.66
C GLN A 92 8.13 5.19 9.55
N GLU A 93 7.50 4.03 9.68
CA GLU A 93 8.12 2.72 9.47
C GLU A 93 8.67 2.61 8.04
N PHE A 94 7.84 2.92 7.04
CA PHE A 94 8.24 2.94 5.63
C PHE A 94 9.46 3.84 5.40
N LYS A 95 9.42 5.08 5.90
CA LYS A 95 10.54 6.04 5.75
C LYS A 95 11.84 5.55 6.37
N LYS A 96 11.80 4.77 7.46
CA LYS A 96 13.01 4.23 8.08
C LYS A 96 13.71 3.22 7.17
N LEU A 97 12.98 2.50 6.32
CA LEU A 97 13.56 1.53 5.39
C LEU A 97 14.37 2.18 4.26
N PHE A 98 14.09 3.44 3.91
CA PHE A 98 14.85 4.22 2.92
C PHE A 98 16.00 5.04 3.52
N LYS A 99 16.07 5.15 4.85
CA LYS A 99 17.18 5.82 5.56
C LYS A 99 18.32 4.86 5.94
N LYS A 100 18.15 3.57 5.69
CA LYS A 100 19.13 2.52 5.97
C LYS A 100 20.06 2.22 4.78
N GLU A 101 19.88 2.91 3.65
CA GLU A 101 20.73 2.89 2.45
C GLU A 101 21.80 4.00 2.51
#